data_AF-A0A529VQQ1-F1
#
_entry.id   AF-A0A529VQQ1-F1
#
_cell.length_a   1.000
_cell.length_b   1.000
_cell.length_c   1.000
_cell.angle_alpha   90.00
_cell.angle_beta   90.00
_cell.angle_gamma   90.00
#
_symmetry.space_group_name_H-M   'P 1'
#
loop_
_entity.id
_entity.type
_entity.pdbx_description
1 polymer ?
#
loop_
_entity_poly.entity_id
_entity_poly.type
_entity_poly.pdbx_seq_one_letter_code
_entity_poly.pdbx_strand_id
1 'polypeptide(L)' 'YKQRLEECGLVFAGMSPDGVLPETVEYPDHPWFIGVQYHPELKSRPLEPHPLFASFISAAVDQSRLV' A
#
# COMPACT_ATOMS: atom_id res chain seq x y z
N TYR A 1 16.24 9.67 5.77
CA TYR A 1 14.86 10.20 5.76
C TYR A 1 13.85 9.30 6.45
N LYS A 2 14.08 7.98 6.58
CA LYS A 2 13.17 7.02 7.24
C LYS A 2 12.54 7.53 8.54
N GLN A 3 13.36 7.88 9.53
CA GLN A 3 12.89 8.37 10.83
C GLN A 3 11.98 9.61 10.71
N ARG A 4 12.34 10.58 9.86
CA ARG A 4 11.52 11.78 9.64
C ARG A 4 10.15 11.47 9.02
N LEU A 5 10.07 10.42 8.20
CA LEU A 5 8.81 9.98 7.60
C LEU A 5 7.96 9.17 8.60
N GLU A 6 8.61 8.35 9.43
CA GLU A 6 7.97 7.64 10.55
C GLU A 6 7.36 8.62 11.57
N GLU A 7 8.08 9.70 11.89
CA GLU A 7 7.58 10.78 12.76
C GLU A 7 6.33 11.49 12.20
N CYS A 8 6.12 11.45 10.88
CA CYS A 8 4.90 11.97 10.24
C CYS A 8 3.76 10.95 10.18
N GLY A 9 3.96 9.73 10.69
CA GLY A 9 2.97 8.64 10.71
C GLY A 9 3.10 7.63 9.56
N LEU A 10 4.10 7.75 8.68
CA LEU A 10 4.32 6.77 7.61
C LEU A 10 4.97 5.50 8.16
N VAL A 11 4.37 4.35 7.88
CA VAL A 11 4.86 3.04 8.33
C VAL A 11 5.59 2.34 7.19
N PHE A 12 6.83 1.90 7.42
CA PHE A 12 7.57 1.04 6.49
C PHE A 12 7.18 -0.43 6.72
N ALA A 13 6.04 -0.83 6.15
CA ALA A 13 5.41 -2.14 6.38
C ALA A 13 6.13 -3.31 5.69
N GLY A 14 6.87 -3.03 4.61
CA GLY A 14 7.68 -4.02 3.90
C GLY A 14 9.09 -3.54 3.68
N MET A 15 10.06 -4.37 4.03
CA MET A 15 11.48 -4.13 3.81
C MET A 15 12.06 -5.29 2.97
N SER A 16 13.15 -5.03 2.26
CA SER A 16 13.95 -6.05 1.62
C SER A 16 14.45 -7.09 2.65
N PRO A 17 14.83 -8.31 2.23
CA PRO A 17 15.25 -9.36 3.16
C PRO A 17 16.44 -8.98 4.07
N ASP A 18 17.29 -8.05 3.63
CA ASP A 18 18.40 -7.50 4.40
C ASP A 18 18.00 -6.30 5.31
N GLY A 19 16.75 -5.84 5.23
CA GLY A 19 16.20 -4.77 6.04
C GLY A 19 16.63 -3.35 5.62
N VAL A 20 17.30 -3.21 4.48
CA VAL A 20 17.89 -1.92 4.06
C VAL A 20 16.95 -1.10 3.20
N LEU A 21 16.27 -1.75 2.25
CA LEU A 21 15.44 -1.09 1.25
C LEU A 21 13.96 -1.20 1.63
N PRO A 22 13.22 -0.09 1.70
CA PRO A 22 11.79 -0.14 1.88
C PRO A 22 11.09 -0.58 0.60
N GLU A 23 10.30 -1.64 0.68
CA GLU A 23 9.56 -2.24 -0.43
C GLU A 23 8.07 -1.85 -0.40
N THR A 24 7.53 -1.59 0.80
CA THR A 24 6.13 -1.24 1.01
C THR A 24 5.98 -0.25 2.16
N VAL A 25 5.14 0.75 1.95
CA VAL A 25 4.78 1.76 2.95
C VAL A 25 3.27 1.86 3.10
N GLU A 26 2.82 2.19 4.31
CA GLU A 26 1.41 2.40 4.66
C GLU A 26 1.26 3.69 5.45
N TYR A 27 0.06 4.31 5.38
CA TYR A 27 -0.27 5.47 6.20
C TYR A 27 -1.57 5.20 6.98
N PRO A 28 -1.48 4.78 8.26
CA PRO A 28 -2.63 4.30 9.02
C PRO A 28 -3.77 5.31 9.20
N ASP A 29 -3.46 6.61 9.19
CA ASP A 29 -4.45 7.68 9.36
C ASP A 29 -5.24 7.99 8.07
N HIS A 30 -5.01 7.24 6.99
CA HIS A 30 -5.77 7.34 5.75
C HIS A 30 -6.55 6.03 5.51
N PRO A 31 -7.84 6.09 5.09
CA PRO A 31 -8.72 4.92 5.00
C PRO A 31 -8.18 3.80 4.12
N TRP A 32 -7.38 4.15 3.11
CA TRP A 32 -6.60 3.20 2.33
C TRP A 32 -5.37 3.91 1.75
N PHE A 33 -4.17 3.63 2.26
CA PHE A 33 -2.93 4.18 1.73
C PHE A 33 -1.84 3.12 1.78
N ILE A 34 -1.46 2.62 0.61
CA ILE A 34 -0.39 1.64 0.44
C ILE A 34 0.45 2.06 -0.76
N GLY A 35 1.76 2.18 -0.58
CA GLY A 35 2.74 2.40 -1.63
C GLY A 35 3.70 1.23 -1.73
N VAL A 36 4.00 0.76 -2.96
CA VAL A 36 4.92 -0.36 -3.21
C VAL A 36 5.97 0.03 -4.24
N GLN A 37 7.19 -0.49 -4.10
CA GLN A 37 8.28 -0.25 -5.06
C GLN A 37 8.25 -1.23 -6.25
N TYR A 38 7.64 -2.40 -6.08
CA TYR A 38 7.50 -3.40 -7.13
C TYR A 38 6.25 -3.16 -7.99
N HIS A 39 6.12 -3.96 -9.06
CA HIS A 39 5.04 -3.87 -10.05
C HIS A 39 3.98 -4.97 -9.86
N PRO A 40 2.99 -4.81 -8.93
CA PRO A 40 1.94 -5.81 -8.71
C PRO A 40 1.02 -6.01 -9.93
N GLU A 41 0.93 -5.03 -10.83
CA GLU A 41 0.14 -5.07 -12.06
C GLU A 41 0.58 -6.20 -12.99
N LEU A 42 1.88 -6.50 -13.03
CA LEU A 42 2.42 -7.55 -13.88
C LEU A 42 2.04 -8.96 -13.38
N LYS A 43 1.61 -9.07 -12.12
CA LYS A 43 1.14 -10.33 -11.50
C LYS A 43 -0.38 -10.45 -11.46
N SER A 44 -1.12 -9.38 -11.71
CA SER A 44 -2.58 -9.37 -11.69
C SER A 44 -3.17 -10.05 -12.93
N ARG A 45 -4.20 -10.88 -12.76
CA ARG A 45 -4.91 -11.56 -13.86
C ARG A 45 -6.41 -11.31 -13.79
N PRO A 46 -7.17 -11.39 -14.90
CA PRO A 46 -8.61 -11.12 -14.89
C PRO A 46 -9.43 -11.97 -13.91
N LEU A 47 -9.07 -13.25 -13.75
CA LEU A 47 -9.76 -14.18 -12.81
C LEU A 47 -9.06 -14.30 -11.45
N GLU A 48 -7.90 -13.64 -11.30
CA GLU A 48 -7.10 -13.65 -10.07
C GLU A 48 -6.45 -12.27 -9.93
N PRO A 49 -7.25 -11.24 -9.57
CA PRO A 49 -6.74 -9.89 -9.44
C PRO A 49 -5.78 -9.82 -8.25
N HIS A 50 -4.70 -9.05 -8.42
CA HIS A 50 -3.75 -8.87 -7.32
C HIS A 50 -4.45 -8.21 -6.12
N PRO A 51 -4.21 -8.69 -4.87
CA PRO A 51 -4.92 -8.21 -3.68
C PRO A 51 -4.88 -6.69 -3.48
N LEU A 52 -3.75 -6.05 -3.79
CA LEU A 52 -3.62 -4.58 -3.72
C LEU A 52 -4.67 -3.84 -4.57
N PHE A 53 -4.92 -4.28 -5.81
CA PHE A 53 -5.92 -3.63 -6.66
C PHE A 53 -7.34 -3.94 -6.19
N ALA A 54 -7.62 -5.19 -5.82
CA ALA A 54 -8.93 -5.57 -5.31
C ALA A 54 -9.28 -4.78 -4.03
N SER A 55 -8.33 -4.65 -3.11
CA SER A 55 -8.49 -3.88 -1.87
C SER A 55 -8.63 -2.37 -2.14
N PHE A 56 -7.82 -1.81 -3.06
CA PHE A 56 -7.94 -0.40 -3.46
C PHE A 56 -9.33 -0.06 -3.98
N ILE A 57 -9.85 -0.88 -4.90
CA ILE A 57 -11.19 -0.66 -5.47
C ILE A 57 -12.27 -0.82 -4.40
N SER A 58 -12.15 -1.81 -3.51
CA SER A 58 -13.08 -1.95 -2.38
C SER A 58 -13.12 -0.68 -1.52
N ALA A 59 -11.95 -0.17 -1.13
CA ALA A 59 -11.86 1.04 -0.33
C ALA A 59 -12.39 2.29 -1.07
N ALA A 60 -12.14 2.39 -2.38
CA ALA A 60 -12.68 3.47 -3.20
C ALA A 60 -14.22 3.41 -3.28
N VAL A 61 -14.80 2.21 -3.41
CA VAL A 61 -16.26 2.02 -3.38
C VAL A 61 -16.82 2.41 -2.01
N ASP A 62 -16.20 1.98 -0.91
CA ASP A 62 -16.64 2.33 0.43
C ASP A 62 -16.58 3.85 0.65
N GLN A 63 -15.49 4.50 0.25
CA GLN A 63 -15.34 5.96 0.32
C GLN A 63 -16.38 6.69 -0.54
N SER A 64 -16.70 6.18 -1.74
CA SER A 64 -17.71 6.79 -2.62
C SER A 64 -19.13 6.77 -2.06
N ARG A 65 -19.42 5.85 -1.12
CA ARG A 65 -20.73 5.70 -0.49
C ARG A 65 -20.88 6.51 0.80
N LEU A 66 -19.78 7.04 1.33
CA LEU A 66 -19.76 7.91 2.51
C LEU A 66 -20.07 9.38 2.16
N VAL A 67 -20.31 9.68 0.89
CA VAL A 67 -20.66 11.00 0.35
C VAL A 67 -22.16 11.12 0.12
#